data_AF-A0A6M0F5Q1-F1
#
_entry.id   AF-A0A6M0F5Q1-F1
#
_cell.length_a   1.000
_cell.length_b   1.000
_cell.length_c   1.000
_cell.angle_alpha   90.00
_cell.angle_beta   90.00
_cell.angle_gamma   90.00
#
_symmetry.space_group_name_H-M   'P 1'
#
loop_
_entity.id
_entity.type
_entity.pdbx_description
1 polymer ?
#
loop_
_entity_poly.entity_id
_entity_poly.type
_entity_poly.pdbx_seq_one_letter_code
_entity_poly.pdbx_strand_id
1 'polypeptide(L)'
;MYLFTTVAGLSRYLSLSRSQQHPFHPPLAGAEGNTGQQQHDANTENTALTDPSSREAHFNIGLVPTMGALHDGHLSLIHRARQENTLVVVSIFVNPLQFGPSEDLHEYPRTLERDRHRCEMAGVDVIFAPSIRELYRTSGTVPDAEDVTQVIPPVSMTSVLCGRSRLGHFEGVATVVTRLLNLVQPERAYFGQKDAQQVAILKRLIQDLNLPVEVVRCPIIREASGLALSSRNQYLTDEQKEQATVLYRSLKQAATLFQEGEQDSAVLMDAVTAEVEAVPAVKLEYVELVHPTTLVPLDEVEVSGLLAIAAHLGTTRLIDNIVLNRRKPIIAIDGPAGAGKSTVARQVSRILDLLYLDTGAMYRAVTWLVLQSGVSLVDEAAIAELTSQCRIRLEPNPQPSSDSVKHQPQSPQSPTPIQVWVNNQDVTQAIRTPEVTANVSAIAAQVAVREALVKQQQAQGSKGGIVLDGRDIGTHVFPDAELKIFLTATPAERARRRLKDLEQQGYQDVDIQELEASIRHRDHQDSTRLIAPLRKAIDAIEIQTDALTIEDVTAHIVELYRQIPTG
;
A
#
# COMPACT_ATOMS: atom_id res chain seq x y z
N MET A 1 -17.00 -9.82 16.39
CA MET A 1 -15.67 -9.49 16.90
C MET A 1 -15.35 -10.34 18.13
N TYR A 2 -14.14 -10.90 18.21
CA TYR A 2 -13.65 -11.70 19.34
C TYR A 2 -12.58 -10.93 20.13
N LEU A 3 -12.51 -11.15 21.44
CA LEU A 3 -11.47 -10.62 22.31
C LEU A 3 -10.64 -11.77 22.88
N PHE A 4 -9.34 -11.79 22.59
CA PHE A 4 -8.40 -12.74 23.16
C PHE A 4 -7.41 -12.03 24.08
N THR A 5 -7.24 -12.57 25.28
CA THR A 5 -6.25 -12.11 26.27
C THR A 5 -5.09 -13.09 26.43
N THR A 6 -5.16 -14.26 25.77
CA THR A 6 -4.14 -15.31 25.82
C THR A 6 -3.58 -15.62 24.44
N VAL A 7 -2.29 -15.93 24.38
CA VAL A 7 -1.60 -16.36 23.16
C VAL A 7 -2.23 -17.66 22.65
N ALA A 8 -2.48 -18.62 23.54
CA ALA A 8 -3.07 -19.90 23.18
C ALA A 8 -4.46 -19.73 22.53
N GLY A 9 -5.30 -18.84 23.07
CA GLY A 9 -6.62 -18.55 22.51
C GLY A 9 -6.55 -17.94 21.11
N LEU A 10 -5.71 -16.90 20.95
CA LEU A 10 -5.51 -16.26 19.65
C LEU A 10 -4.96 -17.25 18.60
N SER A 11 -3.89 -17.97 18.94
CA SER A 11 -3.25 -18.91 18.01
C SER A 11 -4.20 -20.03 17.61
N ARG A 12 -5.03 -20.53 18.53
CA ARG A 12 -6.05 -21.54 18.20
C ARG A 12 -7.10 -20.98 17.24
N TYR A 13 -7.59 -19.77 17.49
CA TYR A 13 -8.57 -19.13 16.61
C TYR A 13 -8.00 -18.91 15.21
N LEU A 14 -6.82 -18.29 15.09
CA LEU A 14 -6.20 -18.02 13.79
C LEU A 14 -5.85 -19.31 13.03
N SER A 15 -5.38 -20.35 13.72
CA SER A 15 -5.14 -21.67 13.12
C SER A 15 -6.41 -22.29 12.55
N LEU A 16 -7.53 -22.23 13.29
CA LEU A 16 -8.82 -22.73 12.82
C LEU A 16 -9.33 -21.92 11.63
N SER A 17 -9.28 -20.59 11.71
CA SER A 17 -9.73 -19.70 10.64
C SER A 17 -8.94 -19.90 9.34
N ARG A 18 -7.62 -20.17 9.43
CA ARG A 18 -6.80 -20.56 8.27
C ARG A 18 -7.21 -21.90 7.68
N SER A 19 -7.49 -22.89 8.53
CA SER A 19 -7.84 -24.24 8.08
C SER A 19 -9.24 -24.36 7.46
N GLN A 20 -10.16 -23.45 7.79
CA GLN A 20 -11.56 -23.52 7.37
C GLN A 20 -11.93 -22.58 6.23
N GLN A 21 -11.01 -21.71 5.78
CA GLN A 21 -11.22 -20.76 4.67
C GLN A 21 -12.52 -19.92 4.73
N HIS A 22 -13.11 -19.74 5.92
CA HIS A 22 -14.19 -18.79 6.20
C HIS A 22 -14.15 -18.34 7.68
N PRO A 23 -14.31 -17.03 7.98
CA PRO A 23 -14.45 -16.57 9.36
C PRO A 23 -15.82 -16.99 9.92
N PHE A 24 -15.82 -17.59 11.12
CA PHE A 24 -17.05 -17.80 11.89
C PHE A 24 -17.67 -16.44 12.27
N HIS A 25 -18.67 -16.00 11.51
CA HIS A 25 -19.61 -14.98 11.95
C HIS A 25 -20.66 -15.64 12.85
N PRO A 26 -20.80 -15.24 14.13
CA PRO A 26 -21.95 -15.66 14.91
C PRO A 26 -23.22 -15.04 14.30
N PRO A 27 -24.37 -15.76 14.31
CA PRO A 27 -25.63 -15.15 13.93
C PRO A 27 -25.92 -13.99 14.87
N LEU A 28 -26.23 -12.83 14.29
CA LEU A 28 -26.81 -11.71 15.00
C LEU A 28 -28.05 -12.23 15.75
N ALA A 29 -28.02 -12.14 17.08
CA ALA A 29 -29.19 -12.46 17.89
C ALA A 29 -30.30 -11.45 17.56
N GLY A 30 -31.38 -11.92 16.94
CA GLY A 30 -32.58 -11.12 16.72
C GLY A 30 -33.40 -11.51 15.50
N ALA A 31 -34.10 -12.64 15.57
CA ALA A 31 -35.40 -12.84 14.90
C ALA A 31 -36.04 -14.11 15.47
N GLU A 32 -36.88 -13.94 16.49
CA GLU A 32 -37.83 -14.97 16.90
C GLU A 32 -38.87 -15.20 15.78
N GLY A 33 -39.25 -16.47 15.61
CA GLY A 33 -40.52 -16.87 15.02
C GLY A 33 -40.50 -17.19 13.52
N ASN A 34 -40.41 -18.46 13.17
CA ASN A 34 -41.60 -19.22 12.76
C ASN A 34 -41.28 -20.71 12.61
N THR A 35 -41.91 -21.55 13.43
CA THR A 35 -41.92 -23.00 13.30
C THR A 35 -42.89 -23.41 12.20
N GLY A 36 -42.39 -23.98 11.11
CA GLY A 36 -43.17 -24.65 10.08
C GLY A 36 -42.58 -26.03 9.80
N GLN A 37 -43.31 -27.07 10.20
CA GLN A 37 -43.02 -28.47 9.91
C GLN A 37 -42.98 -28.74 8.40
N GLN A 38 -42.03 -29.58 7.96
CA GLN A 38 -42.32 -30.64 6.98
C GLN A 38 -41.19 -31.68 6.96
N GLN A 39 -41.54 -32.90 7.36
CA GLN A 39 -40.85 -34.14 6.97
C GLN A 39 -41.34 -34.51 5.56
N HIS A 40 -40.43 -34.86 4.65
CA HIS A 40 -40.45 -36.15 3.94
C HIS A 40 -39.33 -36.29 2.90
N ASP A 41 -38.83 -37.53 2.88
CA ASP A 41 -38.28 -38.29 1.76
C ASP A 41 -36.78 -38.33 1.45
N ALA A 42 -36.35 -39.59 1.37
CA ALA A 42 -35.04 -40.11 1.12
C ALA A 42 -34.81 -40.39 -0.38
N ASN A 43 -33.54 -40.65 -0.69
CA ASN A 43 -33.02 -41.24 -1.92
C ASN A 43 -32.97 -40.34 -3.15
N THR A 44 -31.80 -39.75 -3.38
CA THR A 44 -31.19 -39.82 -4.72
C THR A 44 -29.67 -39.82 -4.59
N GLU A 45 -29.06 -40.97 -4.87
CA GLU A 45 -27.66 -41.05 -5.26
C GLU A 45 -27.46 -40.15 -6.47
N ASN A 46 -26.64 -39.11 -6.35
CA ASN A 46 -26.13 -38.42 -7.52
C ASN A 46 -24.67 -38.03 -7.29
N THR A 47 -23.82 -38.75 -8.02
CA THR A 47 -22.43 -38.44 -8.35
C THR A 47 -22.21 -36.92 -8.49
N ALA A 48 -21.70 -36.30 -7.43
CA ALA A 48 -21.19 -34.95 -7.46
C ALA A 48 -19.86 -34.95 -8.22
N LEU A 49 -19.94 -34.71 -9.52
CA LEU A 49 -18.86 -34.11 -10.29
C LEU A 49 -18.45 -32.83 -9.55
N THR A 50 -17.24 -32.83 -8.99
CA THR A 50 -16.61 -31.66 -8.39
C THR A 50 -16.55 -30.56 -9.44
N ASP A 51 -17.42 -29.57 -9.31
CA ASP A 51 -17.37 -28.34 -10.06
C ASP A 51 -16.07 -27.60 -9.71
N PRO A 52 -15.14 -27.36 -10.66
CA PRO A 52 -13.91 -26.61 -10.39
C PRO A 52 -14.16 -25.10 -10.15
N SER A 53 -15.43 -24.65 -10.14
CA SER A 53 -15.81 -23.24 -9.96
C SER A 53 -15.93 -22.78 -8.50
N SER A 54 -15.91 -23.68 -7.50
CA SER A 54 -15.86 -23.29 -6.09
C SER A 54 -14.42 -22.95 -5.67
N ARG A 55 -13.92 -21.81 -6.16
CA ARG A 55 -12.62 -21.27 -5.75
C ARG A 55 -12.70 -20.81 -4.29
N GLU A 56 -11.90 -21.47 -3.48
CA GLU A 56 -11.60 -21.19 -2.08
C GLU A 56 -11.40 -19.68 -1.82
N ALA A 57 -12.17 -19.10 -0.91
CA ALA A 57 -11.97 -17.71 -0.49
C ALA A 57 -10.69 -17.64 0.35
N HIS A 58 -9.61 -17.06 -0.20
CA HIS A 58 -8.35 -16.98 0.55
C HIS A 58 -8.49 -16.07 1.77
N PHE A 59 -8.12 -16.65 2.90
CA PHE A 59 -8.07 -16.02 4.20
C PHE A 59 -6.78 -15.18 4.30
N ASN A 60 -6.92 -13.86 4.46
CA ASN A 60 -5.83 -12.92 4.67
C ASN A 60 -6.11 -12.01 5.88
N ILE A 61 -5.09 -11.81 6.68
CA ILE A 61 -5.09 -11.13 7.96
C ILE A 61 -4.33 -9.79 7.82
N GLY A 62 -5.04 -8.71 8.10
CA GLY A 62 -4.45 -7.41 8.40
C GLY A 62 -4.21 -7.25 9.89
N LEU A 63 -3.00 -6.88 10.30
CA LEU A 63 -2.66 -6.57 11.68
C LEU A 63 -2.49 -5.06 11.89
N VAL A 64 -3.16 -4.51 12.89
CA VAL A 64 -2.96 -3.12 13.36
C VAL A 64 -2.41 -3.15 14.79
N PRO A 65 -1.08 -3.05 14.99
CA PRO A 65 -0.50 -3.00 16.32
C PRO A 65 -0.73 -1.64 16.99
N THR A 66 -1.28 -1.65 18.20
CA THR A 66 -1.54 -0.43 18.99
C THR A 66 -1.20 -0.63 20.47
N MET A 67 -1.04 0.49 21.18
CA MET A 67 -0.99 0.51 22.65
C MET A 67 -2.37 0.81 23.29
N GLY A 68 -3.45 0.85 22.51
CA GLY A 68 -4.77 1.29 22.97
C GLY A 68 -4.94 2.81 22.96
N ALA A 69 -5.98 3.29 23.65
CA ALA A 69 -6.45 4.69 23.61
C ALA A 69 -6.67 5.17 22.18
N LEU A 70 -7.49 4.42 21.45
CA LEU A 70 -7.69 4.58 20.02
C LEU A 70 -8.29 5.95 19.71
N HIS A 71 -7.90 6.53 18.58
CA HIS A 71 -8.35 7.82 18.05
C HIS A 71 -8.50 7.73 16.53
N ASP A 72 -8.94 8.79 15.86
CA ASP A 72 -9.28 8.71 14.42
C ASP A 72 -8.06 8.37 13.55
N GLY A 73 -6.86 8.74 14.00
CA GLY A 73 -5.61 8.18 13.46
C GLY A 73 -5.59 6.64 13.45
N HIS A 74 -5.87 5.98 14.57
CA HIS A 74 -5.94 4.51 14.60
C HIS A 74 -7.11 3.96 13.78
N LEU A 75 -8.25 4.64 13.75
CA LEU A 75 -9.40 4.22 12.93
C LEU A 75 -9.08 4.24 11.45
N SER A 76 -8.29 5.21 10.95
CA SER A 76 -7.87 5.23 9.54
C SER A 76 -7.01 4.01 9.18
N LEU A 77 -6.14 3.55 10.09
CA LEU A 77 -5.37 2.31 9.92
C LEU A 77 -6.31 1.10 9.85
N ILE A 78 -7.29 1.01 10.76
CA ILE A 78 -8.27 -0.10 10.81
C ILE A 78 -9.13 -0.12 9.54
N HIS A 79 -9.63 1.03 9.09
CA HIS A 79 -10.44 1.12 7.88
C HIS A 79 -9.64 0.69 6.64
N ARG A 80 -8.37 1.10 6.53
CA ARG A 80 -7.50 0.62 5.45
C ARG A 80 -7.27 -0.89 5.53
N ALA A 81 -6.97 -1.41 6.72
CA ALA A 81 -6.80 -2.84 6.94
C ALA A 81 -8.06 -3.65 6.55
N ARG A 82 -9.25 -3.13 6.88
CA ARG A 82 -10.54 -3.78 6.58
C ARG A 82 -10.81 -3.89 5.08
N GLN A 83 -10.40 -2.90 4.29
CA GLN A 83 -10.63 -2.91 2.85
C GLN A 83 -9.68 -3.84 2.08
N GLU A 84 -8.48 -4.03 2.62
CA GLU A 84 -7.41 -4.79 1.99
C GLU A 84 -7.33 -6.26 2.45
N ASN A 85 -8.03 -6.62 3.55
CA ASN A 85 -7.99 -7.95 4.16
C ASN A 85 -9.38 -8.50 4.50
N THR A 86 -9.49 -9.82 4.67
CA THR A 86 -10.71 -10.58 5.01
C THR A 86 -10.84 -10.80 6.51
N LEU A 87 -9.74 -10.78 7.26
CA LEU A 87 -9.73 -10.71 8.71
C LEU A 87 -8.86 -9.55 9.21
N VAL A 88 -9.35 -8.77 10.17
CA VAL A 88 -8.59 -7.68 10.82
C VAL A 88 -8.34 -8.00 12.28
N VAL A 89 -7.07 -8.04 12.66
CA VAL A 89 -6.60 -8.16 14.04
C VAL A 89 -6.09 -6.80 14.52
N VAL A 90 -6.62 -6.31 15.63
CA VAL A 90 -6.06 -5.15 16.35
C VAL A 90 -5.39 -5.67 17.62
N SER A 91 -4.09 -5.42 17.81
CA SER A 91 -3.47 -5.68 19.12
C SER A 91 -3.52 -4.43 19.98
N ILE A 92 -3.87 -4.60 21.26
CA ILE A 92 -3.88 -3.54 22.26
C ILE A 92 -2.95 -3.96 23.38
N PHE A 93 -1.73 -3.43 23.38
CA PHE A 93 -0.71 -3.79 24.37
C PHE A 93 0.21 -2.63 24.67
N VAL A 94 0.17 -2.12 25.91
CA VAL A 94 1.13 -1.12 26.40
C VAL A 94 2.43 -1.85 26.74
N ASN A 95 3.37 -1.85 25.80
CA ASN A 95 4.65 -2.54 25.91
C ASN A 95 5.58 -1.84 26.90
N PRO A 96 6.02 -2.44 28.02
CA PRO A 96 6.96 -1.81 28.94
C PRO A 96 8.36 -1.61 28.36
N LEU A 97 8.83 -2.50 27.46
CA LEU A 97 10.20 -2.50 26.95
C LEU A 97 10.53 -1.27 26.09
N GLN A 98 9.51 -0.55 25.61
CA GLN A 98 9.68 0.67 24.81
C GLN A 98 9.51 1.96 25.63
N PHE A 99 9.44 1.86 26.96
CA PHE A 99 9.40 3.03 27.84
C PHE A 99 10.67 3.13 28.66
N GLY A 100 11.29 4.31 28.66
CA GLY A 100 12.40 4.63 29.55
C GLY A 100 11.93 4.77 31.02
N PRO A 101 12.86 4.73 32.00
CA PRO A 101 12.52 4.82 33.42
C PRO A 101 11.77 6.09 33.83
N SER A 102 11.99 7.20 33.11
CA SER A 102 11.35 8.50 33.33
C SER A 102 10.18 8.78 32.38
N GLU A 103 9.75 7.80 31.60
CA GLU A 103 8.63 7.96 30.65
C GLU A 103 7.28 7.59 31.26
N ASP A 104 6.21 7.88 30.52
CA ASP A 104 4.83 7.87 30.98
C ASP A 104 4.17 6.48 31.05
N LEU A 105 4.93 5.39 31.32
CA LEU A 105 4.40 4.01 31.30
C LEU A 105 3.21 3.83 32.27
N HIS A 106 3.29 4.40 33.46
CA HIS A 106 2.24 4.30 34.47
C HIS A 106 1.02 5.16 34.12
N GLU A 107 1.24 6.33 33.51
CA GLU A 107 0.22 7.33 33.16
C GLU A 107 -0.41 7.10 31.77
N TYR A 108 0.15 6.19 30.97
CA TYR A 108 -0.37 5.89 29.64
C TYR A 108 -1.83 5.43 29.70
N PRO A 109 -2.75 6.00 28.89
CA PRO A 109 -4.17 5.69 28.96
C PRO A 109 -4.47 4.24 28.65
N ARG A 110 -5.26 3.61 29.53
CA ARG A 110 -5.76 2.24 29.35
C ARG A 110 -7.28 2.28 29.30
N THR A 111 -7.85 2.35 28.10
CA THR A 111 -9.30 2.49 27.87
C THR A 111 -9.89 1.34 27.08
N LEU A 112 -9.59 0.09 27.49
CA LEU A 112 -9.90 -1.11 26.71
C LEU A 112 -11.36 -1.21 26.29
N GLU A 113 -12.33 -0.88 27.16
CA GLU A 113 -13.75 -0.97 26.82
C GLU A 113 -14.16 0.06 25.76
N ARG A 114 -13.64 1.29 25.84
CA ARG A 114 -13.84 2.33 24.82
C ARG A 114 -13.19 1.94 23.50
N ASP A 115 -11.99 1.38 23.57
CA ASP A 115 -11.23 0.93 22.39
C ASP A 115 -11.96 -0.24 21.71
N ARG A 116 -12.52 -1.16 22.50
CA ARG A 116 -13.36 -2.27 22.02
C ARG A 116 -14.55 -1.77 21.22
N HIS A 117 -15.31 -0.81 21.75
CA HIS A 117 -16.47 -0.26 21.04
C HIS A 117 -16.08 0.39 19.71
N ARG A 118 -14.95 1.13 19.69
CA ARG A 118 -14.41 1.72 18.45
C ARG A 118 -14.02 0.65 17.42
N CYS A 119 -13.37 -0.42 17.85
CA CYS A 119 -13.04 -1.56 17.00
C CYS A 119 -14.28 -2.25 16.42
N GLU A 120 -15.34 -2.44 17.22
CA GLU A 120 -16.61 -3.04 16.75
C GLU A 120 -17.23 -2.21 15.64
N MET A 121 -17.32 -0.89 15.83
CA MET A 121 -17.86 0.04 14.84
C MET A 121 -17.03 0.10 13.55
N ALA A 122 -15.72 -0.11 13.64
CA ALA A 122 -14.81 -0.10 12.50
C ALA A 122 -14.71 -1.44 11.76
N GLY A 123 -15.44 -2.48 12.21
CA GLY A 123 -15.48 -3.79 11.56
C GLY A 123 -14.28 -4.68 11.85
N VAL A 124 -13.66 -4.54 13.02
CA VAL A 124 -12.58 -5.41 13.50
C VAL A 124 -13.13 -6.80 13.82
N ASP A 125 -12.40 -7.85 13.44
CA ASP A 125 -12.79 -9.23 13.72
C ASP A 125 -12.22 -9.72 15.04
N VAL A 126 -10.98 -9.34 15.36
CA VAL A 126 -10.26 -9.82 16.54
C VAL A 126 -9.53 -8.67 17.23
N ILE A 127 -9.72 -8.58 18.55
CA ILE A 127 -8.85 -7.81 19.44
C ILE A 127 -7.95 -8.78 20.19
N PHE A 128 -6.65 -8.54 20.16
CA PHE A 128 -5.68 -9.23 21.01
C PHE A 128 -5.15 -8.27 22.08
N ALA A 129 -5.55 -8.48 23.33
CA ALA A 129 -5.20 -7.64 24.48
C ALA A 129 -4.53 -8.47 25.59
N PRO A 130 -3.27 -8.94 25.37
CA PRO A 130 -2.58 -9.79 26.34
C PRO A 130 -2.09 -8.98 27.56
N SER A 131 -1.87 -9.70 28.67
CA SER A 131 -1.08 -9.16 29.78
C SER A 131 0.43 -9.23 29.48
N ILE A 132 1.25 -8.50 30.24
CA ILE A 132 2.71 -8.52 30.14
C ILE A 132 3.24 -9.95 30.38
N ARG A 133 2.75 -10.60 31.44
CA ARG A 133 3.07 -12.00 31.78
C ARG A 133 2.74 -12.95 30.65
N GLU A 134 1.59 -12.75 29.99
CA GLU A 134 1.17 -13.60 28.89
C GLU A 134 2.08 -13.44 27.66
N LEU A 135 2.36 -12.19 27.26
CA LEU A 135 3.11 -11.92 26.03
C LEU A 135 4.61 -12.22 26.17
N TYR A 136 5.20 -11.89 27.32
CA TYR A 136 6.63 -12.09 27.58
C TYR A 136 6.95 -13.41 28.28
N ARG A 137 5.94 -14.13 28.79
CA ARG A 137 6.11 -15.38 29.55
C ARG A 137 6.98 -15.20 30.80
N THR A 138 6.94 -14.02 31.40
CA THR A 138 7.70 -13.68 32.60
C THR A 138 6.83 -13.75 33.85
N SER A 139 7.45 -13.97 35.01
CA SER A 139 6.76 -13.93 36.32
C SER A 139 6.57 -12.52 36.88
N GLY A 140 7.27 -11.51 36.34
CA GLY A 140 7.25 -10.12 36.78
C GLY A 140 6.23 -9.22 36.08
N THR A 141 6.03 -8.01 36.62
CA THR A 141 5.17 -6.96 36.05
C THR A 141 5.86 -6.14 34.96
N VAL A 142 7.19 -6.11 34.96
CA VAL A 142 8.04 -5.57 33.89
C VAL A 142 9.00 -6.69 33.50
N PRO A 143 9.11 -7.06 32.22
CA PRO A 143 10.12 -8.03 31.81
C PRO A 143 11.50 -7.41 32.03
N ASP A 144 12.42 -8.14 32.65
CA ASP A 144 13.82 -7.74 32.56
C ASP A 144 14.27 -7.89 31.11
N ALA A 145 14.97 -6.89 30.61
CA ALA A 145 15.55 -6.89 29.28
C ALA A 145 16.44 -8.12 29.07
N GLU A 146 17.12 -8.58 30.12
CA GLU A 146 18.02 -9.74 30.10
C GLU A 146 17.27 -11.08 30.02
N ASP A 147 16.01 -11.14 30.48
CA ASP A 147 15.20 -12.37 30.53
C ASP A 147 14.43 -12.64 29.23
N VAL A 148 14.47 -11.71 28.27
CA VAL A 148 13.68 -11.74 27.05
C VAL A 148 14.59 -11.64 25.84
N THR A 149 14.45 -12.56 24.88
CA THR A 149 15.11 -12.40 23.56
C THR A 149 14.67 -11.09 22.91
N GLN A 150 15.64 -10.25 22.59
CA GLN A 150 15.43 -8.94 21.98
C GLN A 150 15.80 -8.94 20.49
N VAL A 151 15.19 -7.99 19.78
CA VAL A 151 15.51 -7.68 18.40
C VAL A 151 16.11 -6.29 18.37
N ILE A 152 17.36 -6.19 17.95
CA ILE A 152 18.15 -4.95 17.99
C ILE A 152 18.23 -4.38 16.57
N PRO A 153 17.62 -3.21 16.29
CA PRO A 153 17.76 -2.55 14.99
C PRO A 153 19.20 -2.06 14.74
N PRO A 154 19.56 -1.76 13.47
CA PRO A 154 20.86 -1.15 13.16
C PRO A 154 21.07 0.17 13.92
N VAL A 155 22.25 0.33 14.53
CA VAL A 155 22.61 1.53 15.32
C VAL A 155 22.41 2.83 14.54
N SER A 156 22.72 2.82 13.24
CA SER A 156 22.55 3.99 12.36
C SER A 156 21.11 4.52 12.31
N MET A 157 20.11 3.67 12.61
CA MET A 157 18.69 4.02 12.61
C MET A 157 18.18 4.42 14.00
N THR A 158 18.91 4.06 15.06
CA THR A 158 18.54 4.36 16.46
C THR A 158 19.39 5.46 17.09
N SER A 159 20.51 5.87 16.49
CA SER A 159 21.36 6.96 16.99
C SER A 159 20.89 8.38 16.59
N VAL A 160 19.78 8.49 15.87
CA VAL A 160 19.19 9.73 15.34
C VAL A 160 17.75 9.91 15.84
N LEU A 161 17.18 11.10 15.65
CA LEU A 161 15.78 11.39 15.96
C LEU A 161 15.40 10.95 17.40
N CYS A 162 14.22 10.33 17.58
CA CYS A 162 13.75 9.83 18.88
C CYS A 162 14.70 8.79 19.49
N GLY A 163 15.45 8.05 18.68
CA GLY A 163 16.31 6.98 19.20
C GLY A 163 17.49 7.53 20.01
N ARG A 164 17.97 8.74 19.68
CA ARG A 164 19.04 9.42 20.41
C ARG A 164 18.62 9.74 21.86
N SER A 165 17.40 10.22 22.06
CA SER A 165 16.89 10.63 23.38
C SER A 165 16.18 9.51 24.12
N ARG A 166 15.71 8.47 23.42
CA ARG A 166 14.93 7.35 23.99
C ARG A 166 15.69 6.04 23.83
N LEU A 167 16.78 5.89 24.57
CA LEU A 167 17.62 4.69 24.57
C LEU A 167 16.80 3.43 24.89
N GLY A 168 16.98 2.36 24.11
CA GLY A 168 16.22 1.10 24.30
C GLY A 168 14.80 1.11 23.69
N HIS A 169 14.28 2.29 23.29
CA HIS A 169 12.90 2.41 22.81
C HIS A 169 12.64 1.53 21.58
N PHE A 170 13.51 1.61 20.57
CA PHE A 170 13.30 0.91 19.30
C PHE A 170 13.64 -0.58 19.37
N GLU A 171 14.52 -0.99 20.28
CA GLU A 171 14.75 -2.38 20.66
C GLU A 171 13.45 -2.97 21.25
N GLY A 172 12.80 -2.24 22.16
CA GLY A 172 11.50 -2.60 22.71
C GLY A 172 10.41 -2.72 21.64
N VAL A 173 10.33 -1.74 20.72
CA VAL A 173 9.37 -1.74 19.60
C VAL A 173 9.64 -2.91 18.63
N ALA A 174 10.87 -3.09 18.18
CA ALA A 174 11.24 -4.15 17.25
C ALA A 174 10.96 -5.54 17.86
N THR A 175 11.25 -5.71 19.15
CA THR A 175 10.99 -6.96 19.88
C THR A 175 9.50 -7.27 19.96
N VAL A 176 8.65 -6.31 20.39
CA VAL A 176 7.22 -6.57 20.54
C VAL A 176 6.54 -6.78 19.19
N VAL A 177 6.91 -6.00 18.17
CA VAL A 177 6.33 -6.14 16.83
C VAL A 177 6.73 -7.47 16.21
N THR A 178 8.00 -7.89 16.33
CA THR A 178 8.43 -9.22 15.84
C THR A 178 7.63 -10.35 16.51
N ARG A 179 7.37 -10.26 17.82
CA ARG A 179 6.52 -11.23 18.51
C ARG A 179 5.09 -11.23 17.97
N LEU A 180 4.48 -10.06 17.80
CA LEU A 180 3.12 -9.96 17.26
C LEU A 180 3.05 -10.51 15.82
N LEU A 181 4.04 -10.22 14.97
CA LEU A 181 4.13 -10.77 13.62
C LEU A 181 4.25 -12.30 13.64
N ASN A 182 5.04 -12.87 14.56
CA ASN A 182 5.15 -14.33 14.69
C ASN A 182 3.88 -15.01 15.22
N LEU A 183 3.14 -14.33 16.11
CA LEU A 183 1.90 -14.87 16.69
C LEU A 183 0.72 -14.77 15.73
N VAL A 184 0.59 -13.63 15.06
CA VAL A 184 -0.53 -13.34 14.16
C VAL A 184 -0.25 -13.86 12.76
N GLN A 185 1.01 -13.84 12.29
CA GLN A 185 1.43 -14.13 10.92
C GLN A 185 0.52 -13.45 9.88
N PRO A 186 0.44 -12.11 9.89
CA PRO A 186 -0.38 -11.37 8.95
C PRO A 186 0.30 -11.23 7.59
N GLU A 187 -0.49 -11.13 6.52
CA GLU A 187 0.00 -10.74 5.19
C GLU A 187 0.37 -9.26 5.17
N ARG A 188 -0.35 -8.42 5.94
CA ARG A 188 -0.11 -6.98 6.03
C ARG A 188 -0.15 -6.46 7.46
N ALA A 189 0.76 -5.55 7.78
CA ALA A 189 0.77 -4.83 9.05
C ALA A 189 0.74 -3.32 8.82
N TYR A 190 -0.17 -2.63 9.50
CA TYR A 190 -0.49 -1.21 9.26
C TYR A 190 0.08 -0.31 10.34
N PHE A 191 0.84 0.71 9.93
CA PHE A 191 1.49 1.65 10.84
C PHE A 191 1.33 3.10 10.36
N GLY A 192 1.10 4.01 11.31
CA GLY A 192 0.94 5.44 11.01
C GLY A 192 2.28 6.12 10.73
N GLN A 193 2.31 7.03 9.75
CA GLN A 193 3.51 7.79 9.36
C GLN A 193 3.92 8.86 10.39
N LYS A 194 3.09 9.13 11.41
CA LYS A 194 3.44 10.06 12.50
C LYS A 194 4.71 9.62 13.21
N ASP A 195 4.87 8.31 13.41
CA ASP A 195 6.06 7.68 13.97
C ASP A 195 6.99 7.20 12.83
N ALA A 196 7.42 8.13 11.96
CA ALA A 196 8.15 7.81 10.72
C ALA A 196 9.43 6.97 10.96
N GLN A 197 10.18 7.26 12.04
CA GLN A 197 11.36 6.49 12.42
C GLN A 197 11.01 5.02 12.75
N GLN A 198 9.92 4.80 13.48
CA GLN A 198 9.41 3.45 13.77
C GLN A 198 9.09 2.71 12.48
N VAL A 199 8.36 3.34 11.56
CA VAL A 199 8.00 2.73 10.28
C VAL A 199 9.25 2.35 9.48
N ALA A 200 10.25 3.23 9.39
CA ALA A 200 11.50 2.93 8.69
C ALA A 200 12.24 1.75 9.32
N ILE A 201 12.37 1.72 10.65
CA ILE A 201 12.99 0.62 11.39
C ILE A 201 12.26 -0.70 11.17
N LEU A 202 10.92 -0.72 11.24
CA LEU A 202 10.13 -1.93 11.04
C LEU A 202 10.22 -2.44 9.61
N LYS A 203 10.27 -1.55 8.60
CA LYS A 203 10.54 -1.95 7.22
C LYS A 203 11.91 -2.60 7.06
N ARG A 204 12.95 -2.01 7.69
CA ARG A 204 14.31 -2.57 7.67
C ARG A 204 14.36 -3.94 8.36
N LEU A 205 13.71 -4.07 9.52
CA LEU A 205 13.59 -5.31 10.28
C LEU A 205 12.97 -6.44 9.44
N ILE A 206 11.84 -6.17 8.79
CA ILE A 206 11.12 -7.14 7.98
C ILE A 206 11.96 -7.58 6.77
N GLN A 207 12.66 -6.64 6.14
CA GLN A 207 13.57 -6.94 5.05
C GLN A 207 14.77 -7.79 5.52
N ASP A 208 15.45 -7.38 6.59
CA ASP A 208 16.66 -8.04 7.08
C ASP A 208 16.38 -9.46 7.60
N LEU A 209 15.20 -9.68 8.19
CA LEU A 209 14.79 -11.00 8.71
C LEU A 209 13.95 -11.83 7.72
N ASN A 210 13.76 -11.35 6.49
CA ASN A 210 12.93 -12.00 5.47
C ASN A 210 11.53 -12.39 5.97
N LEU A 211 10.91 -11.51 6.75
CA LEU A 211 9.57 -11.77 7.28
C LEU A 211 8.54 -11.61 6.15
N PRO A 212 7.62 -12.59 5.94
CA PRO A 212 6.65 -12.57 4.85
C PRO A 212 5.44 -11.68 5.19
N VAL A 213 5.70 -10.39 5.46
CA VAL A 213 4.67 -9.40 5.79
C VAL A 213 4.92 -8.09 5.06
N GLU A 214 3.87 -7.50 4.52
CA GLU A 214 3.91 -6.17 3.94
C GLU A 214 3.69 -5.09 5.02
N VAL A 215 4.58 -4.11 5.10
CA VAL A 215 4.36 -2.91 5.95
C VAL A 215 3.59 -1.87 5.16
N VAL A 216 2.33 -1.66 5.54
CA VAL A 216 1.48 -0.63 4.96
C VAL A 216 1.59 0.65 5.78
N ARG A 217 2.03 1.73 5.12
CA ARG A 217 2.18 3.05 5.73
C ARG A 217 0.88 3.83 5.59
N CYS A 218 0.36 4.34 6.70
CA CYS A 218 -0.87 5.13 6.72
C CYS A 218 -0.56 6.61 6.96
N PRO A 219 -1.13 7.53 6.15
CA PRO A 219 -0.95 8.97 6.32
C PRO A 219 -1.27 9.48 7.73
N ILE A 220 -0.62 10.57 8.11
CA ILE A 220 -0.88 11.26 9.37
C ILE A 220 -2.28 11.86 9.32
N ILE A 221 -3.15 11.46 10.24
CA ILE A 221 -4.43 12.13 10.45
C ILE A 221 -4.21 13.31 11.39
N ARG A 222 -4.72 14.47 10.98
CA ARG A 222 -4.57 15.74 11.70
C ARG A 222 -5.93 16.29 12.09
N GLU A 223 -5.98 17.03 13.18
CA GLU A 223 -7.11 17.90 13.50
C GLU A 223 -7.23 19.02 12.46
N ALA A 224 -8.36 19.72 12.42
CA ALA A 224 -8.54 20.89 11.54
C ALA A 224 -7.50 22.00 11.81
N SER A 225 -6.99 22.07 13.04
CA SER A 225 -5.89 22.95 13.46
C SER A 225 -4.53 22.58 12.85
N GLY A 226 -4.40 21.38 12.27
CA GLY A 226 -3.15 20.83 11.74
C GLY A 226 -2.37 19.98 12.75
N LEU A 227 -2.78 19.95 14.02
CA LEU A 227 -2.15 19.10 15.03
C LEU A 227 -2.30 17.62 14.69
N ALA A 228 -1.19 16.88 14.64
CA ALA A 228 -1.21 15.44 14.39
C ALA A 228 -1.92 14.71 15.54
N LEU A 229 -2.86 13.81 15.21
CA LEU A 229 -3.60 13.05 16.22
C LEU A 229 -2.68 12.10 16.99
N SER A 230 -2.84 12.08 18.31
CA SER A 230 -2.06 11.25 19.22
C SER A 230 -2.89 10.93 20.46
N SER A 231 -2.72 9.74 21.03
CA SER A 231 -3.31 9.38 22.34
C SER A 231 -2.88 10.37 23.44
N ARG A 232 -1.66 10.90 23.33
CA ARG A 232 -1.09 11.89 24.25
C ARG A 232 -1.70 13.30 24.13
N ASN A 233 -2.45 13.62 23.07
CA ASN A 233 -3.09 14.95 22.94
C ASN A 233 -4.15 15.20 24.02
N GLN A 234 -4.66 14.14 24.66
CA GLN A 234 -5.61 14.26 25.78
C GLN A 234 -5.02 14.92 27.03
N TYR A 235 -3.68 14.99 27.14
CA TYR A 235 -2.99 15.63 28.26
C TYR A 235 -2.86 17.15 28.07
N LEU A 236 -3.09 17.64 26.84
CA LEU A 236 -2.97 19.05 26.52
C LEU A 236 -4.26 19.79 26.89
N THR A 237 -4.10 20.97 27.51
CA THR A 237 -5.18 21.95 27.64
C THR A 237 -5.54 22.53 26.26
N ASP A 238 -6.68 23.19 26.13
CA ASP A 238 -7.08 23.79 24.85
C ASP A 238 -6.10 24.88 24.39
N GLU A 239 -5.55 25.67 25.33
CA GLU A 239 -4.47 26.63 25.05
C GLU A 239 -3.20 25.92 24.54
N GLN A 240 -2.82 24.80 25.16
CA GLN A 240 -1.67 24.02 24.71
C GLN A 240 -1.91 23.37 23.34
N LYS A 241 -3.14 22.96 23.01
CA LYS A 241 -3.45 22.45 21.67
C LYS A 241 -3.29 23.53 20.61
N GLU A 242 -3.73 24.76 20.89
CA GLU A 242 -3.54 25.90 20.01
C GLU A 242 -2.05 26.19 19.80
N GLN A 243 -1.26 26.21 20.88
CA GLN A 243 0.20 26.38 20.82
C GLN A 243 0.90 25.25 20.05
N ALA A 244 0.45 24.00 20.20
CA ALA A 244 1.03 22.83 19.54
C ALA A 244 0.90 22.86 18.00
N THR A 245 0.01 23.69 17.44
CA THR A 245 -0.12 23.86 15.98
C THR A 245 1.16 24.38 15.32
N VAL A 246 2.04 25.03 16.08
CA VAL A 246 3.33 25.55 15.59
C VAL A 246 4.23 24.45 15.02
N LEU A 247 4.13 23.20 15.51
CA LEU A 247 4.91 22.08 14.99
C LEU A 247 4.59 21.83 13.50
N TYR A 248 3.30 21.77 13.14
CA TYR A 248 2.94 21.56 11.74
C TYR A 248 3.13 22.81 10.88
N ARG A 249 2.90 24.00 11.46
CA ARG A 249 3.11 25.27 10.76
C ARG A 249 4.57 25.45 10.35
N SER A 250 5.50 25.18 11.26
CA SER A 250 6.95 25.24 11.03
C SER A 250 7.42 24.23 9.99
N LEU A 251 6.96 22.98 10.05
CA LEU A 251 7.24 21.96 9.03
C LEU A 251 6.75 22.39 7.62
N LYS A 252 5.55 22.97 7.52
CA LYS A 252 5.03 23.47 6.25
C LYS A 252 5.85 24.63 5.70
N GLN A 253 6.34 25.52 6.56
CA GLN A 253 7.20 26.62 6.14
C GLN A 253 8.50 26.11 5.51
N ALA A 254 9.15 25.12 6.13
CA ALA A 254 10.33 24.48 5.54
C ALA A 254 9.98 23.77 4.22
N ALA A 255 8.81 23.12 4.12
CA ALA A 255 8.36 22.54 2.86
C ALA A 255 8.17 23.59 1.75
N THR A 256 7.60 24.76 2.07
CA THR A 256 7.50 25.87 1.12
C THR A 256 8.88 26.36 0.65
N LEU A 257 9.84 26.54 1.55
CA LEU A 257 11.21 26.92 1.18
C LEU A 257 11.85 25.87 0.26
N PHE A 258 11.66 24.59 0.58
CA PHE A 258 12.15 23.48 -0.23
C PHE A 258 11.56 23.48 -1.65
N GLN A 259 10.26 23.77 -1.78
CA GLN A 259 9.56 23.93 -3.05
C GLN A 259 10.09 25.12 -3.86
N GLU A 260 10.46 26.21 -3.18
CA GLU A 260 11.01 27.43 -3.80
C GLU A 260 12.45 27.27 -4.29
N GLY A 261 13.10 26.15 -3.97
CA GLY A 261 14.43 25.83 -4.48
C GLY A 261 15.48 25.58 -3.41
N GLU A 262 15.16 25.79 -2.13
CA GLU A 262 16.08 25.48 -1.03
C GLU A 262 16.31 23.95 -0.93
N GLN A 263 17.54 23.55 -0.61
CA GLN A 263 17.97 22.16 -0.45
C GLN A 263 18.83 21.98 0.79
N ASP A 264 19.46 23.04 1.27
CA ASP A 264 20.36 23.01 2.41
C ASP A 264 19.56 22.67 3.68
N SER A 265 19.95 21.56 4.30
CA SER A 265 19.24 21.03 5.46
C SER A 265 19.34 21.97 6.66
N ALA A 266 20.45 22.71 6.83
CA ALA A 266 20.59 23.67 7.90
C ALA A 266 19.58 24.82 7.73
N VAL A 267 19.43 25.36 6.52
CA VAL A 267 18.45 26.43 6.23
C VAL A 267 17.02 25.95 6.52
N LEU A 268 16.67 24.75 6.07
CA LEU A 268 15.34 24.17 6.30
C LEU A 268 15.07 23.92 7.79
N MET A 269 16.04 23.39 8.53
CA MET A 269 15.92 23.14 9.97
C MET A 269 15.88 24.44 10.78
N ASP A 270 16.64 25.47 10.38
CA ASP A 270 16.62 26.80 11.00
C ASP A 270 15.26 27.48 10.83
N ALA A 271 14.63 27.34 9.66
CA ALA A 271 13.28 27.85 9.43
C ALA A 271 12.25 27.19 10.37
N VAL A 272 12.36 25.88 10.60
CA VAL A 272 11.50 25.19 11.58
C VAL A 272 11.78 25.70 12.99
N THR A 273 13.06 25.78 13.36
CA THR A 273 13.51 26.14 14.71
C THR A 273 13.04 27.55 15.08
N ALA A 274 13.27 28.53 14.21
CA ALA A 274 12.87 29.92 14.43
C ALA A 274 11.34 30.06 14.63
N GLU A 275 10.56 29.32 13.86
CA GLU A 275 9.10 29.35 13.94
C GLU A 275 8.59 28.73 15.25
N VAL A 276 9.22 27.67 15.74
CA VAL A 276 8.89 27.04 17.03
C VAL A 276 9.29 27.92 18.21
N GLU A 277 10.46 28.56 18.15
CA GLU A 277 10.96 29.45 19.21
C GLU A 277 10.08 30.69 19.42
N ALA A 278 9.31 31.08 18.40
CA ALA A 278 8.30 32.14 18.51
C ALA A 278 7.14 31.79 19.48
N VAL A 279 7.03 30.53 19.92
CA VAL A 279 6.06 30.06 20.91
C VAL A 279 6.81 29.54 22.16
N PRO A 280 7.15 30.40 23.15
CA PRO A 280 8.05 30.05 24.24
C PRO A 280 7.61 28.89 25.14
N ALA A 281 6.32 28.54 25.12
CA ALA A 281 5.75 27.41 25.83
C ALA A 281 6.19 26.04 25.24
N VAL A 282 6.49 26.01 23.94
CA VAL A 282 6.96 24.82 23.23
C VAL A 282 8.48 24.74 23.37
N LYS A 283 8.96 23.66 23.99
CA LYS A 283 10.39 23.40 24.21
C LYS A 283 10.87 22.39 23.19
N LEU A 284 11.59 22.87 22.19
CA LEU A 284 12.15 22.03 21.14
C LEU A 284 13.16 21.03 21.71
N GLU A 285 13.00 19.75 21.36
CA GLU A 285 13.95 18.69 21.69
C GLU A 285 14.91 18.43 20.53
N TYR A 286 14.36 18.28 19.32
CA TYR A 286 15.15 18.23 18.10
C TYR A 286 14.32 18.69 16.88
N VAL A 287 15.02 19.24 15.89
CA VAL A 287 14.64 19.22 14.48
C VAL A 287 15.78 18.52 13.76
N GLU A 288 15.46 17.51 12.97
CA GLU A 288 16.47 16.77 12.20
C GLU A 288 15.91 16.43 10.83
N LEU A 289 16.81 16.42 9.85
CA LEU A 289 16.50 16.11 8.47
C LEU A 289 17.36 14.92 8.01
N VAL A 290 16.69 13.81 7.68
CA VAL A 290 17.34 12.52 7.41
C VAL A 290 16.77 11.87 6.15
N HIS A 291 17.48 10.91 5.57
CA HIS A 291 16.94 10.13 4.48
C HIS A 291 15.76 9.26 4.95
N PRO A 292 14.60 9.25 4.27
CA PRO A 292 13.34 8.66 4.78
C PRO A 292 13.37 7.13 4.99
N THR A 293 14.32 6.43 4.37
CA THR A 293 14.46 4.96 4.51
C THR A 293 15.62 4.54 5.41
N THR A 294 16.83 5.02 5.14
CA THR A 294 18.05 4.68 5.87
C THR A 294 18.21 5.46 7.18
N LEU A 295 17.49 6.58 7.33
CA LEU A 295 17.59 7.53 8.44
C LEU A 295 18.98 8.15 8.62
N VAL A 296 19.83 8.06 7.58
CA VAL A 296 21.12 8.75 7.56
C VAL A 296 20.86 10.26 7.46
N PRO A 297 21.49 11.10 8.32
CA PRO A 297 21.40 12.56 8.20
C PRO A 297 21.76 13.05 6.80
N LEU A 298 21.07 14.10 6.35
CA LEU A 298 21.34 14.73 5.05
C LEU A 298 21.90 16.13 5.28
N ASP A 299 22.91 16.49 4.50
CA ASP A 299 23.38 17.87 4.38
C ASP A 299 22.49 18.63 3.38
N GLU A 300 22.06 17.96 2.30
CA GLU A 300 21.16 18.51 1.28
C GLU A 300 20.06 17.51 0.89
N VAL A 301 18.89 18.02 0.50
CA VAL A 301 17.78 17.23 -0.04
C VAL A 301 17.76 17.27 -1.56
N GLU A 302 18.50 16.36 -2.21
CA GLU A 302 18.51 16.26 -3.68
C GLU A 302 17.16 15.78 -4.24
N VAL A 303 16.62 14.70 -3.65
CA VAL A 303 15.41 14.02 -4.13
C VAL A 303 14.35 13.92 -3.05
N SER A 304 14.68 13.34 -1.89
CA SER A 304 13.73 13.22 -0.79
C SER A 304 14.41 13.21 0.58
N GLY A 305 13.79 13.90 1.53
CA GLY A 305 14.24 14.03 2.92
C GLY A 305 13.06 13.93 3.87
N LEU A 306 13.25 13.30 5.02
CA LEU A 306 12.31 13.29 6.13
C LEU A 306 12.74 14.39 7.11
N LEU A 307 11.98 15.47 7.17
CA LEU A 307 12.14 16.52 8.17
C LEU A 307 11.23 16.21 9.36
N ALA A 308 11.83 15.95 10.51
CA ALA A 308 11.13 15.49 11.70
C ALA A 308 11.44 16.39 12.90
N ILE A 309 10.43 16.56 13.76
CA ILE A 309 10.49 17.40 14.95
C ILE A 309 9.98 16.63 16.17
N ALA A 310 10.63 16.85 17.31
CA ALA A 310 10.09 16.55 18.63
C ALA A 310 10.18 17.77 19.54
N ALA A 311 9.14 18.00 20.33
CA ALA A 311 9.09 19.10 21.28
C ALA A 311 8.24 18.73 22.51
N HIS A 312 8.54 19.36 23.63
CA HIS A 312 7.76 19.28 24.86
C HIS A 312 6.83 20.48 25.00
N LEU A 313 5.59 20.23 25.39
CA LEU A 313 4.63 21.26 25.78
C LEU A 313 4.00 20.87 27.12
N GLY A 314 4.35 21.63 28.17
CA GLY A 314 4.14 21.18 29.54
C GLY A 314 4.90 19.87 29.79
N THR A 315 4.21 18.84 30.27
CA THR A 315 4.76 17.49 30.48
C THR A 315 4.65 16.60 29.23
N THR A 316 3.92 17.02 28.20
CA THR A 316 3.62 16.18 27.04
C THR A 316 4.69 16.32 25.97
N ARG A 317 5.28 15.19 25.56
CA ARG A 317 6.18 15.11 24.40
C ARG A 317 5.37 14.89 23.13
N LEU A 318 5.52 15.80 22.17
CA LEU A 318 4.88 15.77 20.86
C LEU A 318 5.93 15.46 19.78
N ILE A 319 5.49 14.78 18.73
CA ILE A 319 6.30 14.52 17.53
C ILE A 319 5.46 14.84 16.30
N ASP A 320 6.15 15.28 15.26
CA ASP A 320 5.57 15.45 13.93
C ASP A 320 6.66 15.30 12.86
N ASN A 321 6.26 15.10 11.60
CA ASN A 321 7.18 15.05 10.47
C ASN A 321 6.50 15.38 9.15
N ILE A 322 7.31 15.75 8.16
CA ILE A 322 6.94 15.85 6.76
C ILE A 322 8.03 15.24 5.87
N VAL A 323 7.62 14.64 4.76
CA VAL A 323 8.55 14.19 3.72
C VAL A 323 8.66 15.29 2.69
N LEU A 324 9.86 15.85 2.55
CA LEU A 324 10.25 16.74 1.47
C LEU A 324 10.59 15.89 0.25
N ASN A 325 10.04 16.22 -0.92
CA ASN A 325 10.26 15.44 -2.13
C ASN A 325 10.25 16.31 -3.39
N ARG A 326 11.32 16.22 -4.18
CA ARG A 326 11.53 17.00 -5.41
C ARG A 326 11.10 16.28 -6.67
N ARG A 327 10.62 15.05 -6.55
CA ARG A 327 10.18 14.29 -7.71
C ARG A 327 8.90 14.90 -8.29
N LYS A 328 8.79 14.89 -9.62
CA LYS A 328 7.50 15.12 -10.30
C LYS A 328 6.48 14.08 -9.80
N PRO A 329 5.18 14.41 -9.68
CA PRO A 329 4.14 13.47 -9.23
C PRO A 329 4.08 12.17 -10.05
N ILE A 330 3.65 11.09 -9.41
CA ILE A 330 3.26 9.83 -10.05
C ILE A 330 1.77 9.87 -10.36
N ILE A 331 1.41 9.47 -11.60
CA ILE A 331 0.03 9.26 -12.00
C ILE A 331 -0.22 7.76 -12.16
N ALA A 332 -1.12 7.22 -11.33
CA ALA A 332 -1.60 5.84 -11.43
C ALA A 332 -2.97 5.81 -12.13
N ILE A 333 -3.09 5.09 -13.25
CA ILE A 333 -4.33 4.98 -14.02
C ILE A 333 -4.80 3.51 -14.03
N ASP A 334 -5.79 3.22 -13.21
CA ASP A 334 -6.41 1.90 -13.08
C ASP A 334 -7.76 1.79 -13.77
N GLY A 335 -8.25 0.56 -13.92
CA GLY A 335 -9.57 0.27 -14.49
C GLY A 335 -9.63 -1.01 -15.33
N PRO A 336 -10.83 -1.45 -15.73
CA PRO A 336 -11.03 -2.70 -16.46
C PRO A 336 -10.46 -2.64 -17.89
N ALA A 337 -10.29 -3.81 -18.51
CA ALA A 337 -9.80 -3.90 -19.89
C ALA A 337 -10.79 -3.20 -20.85
N GLY A 338 -10.28 -2.42 -21.81
CA GLY A 338 -11.11 -1.67 -22.76
C GLY A 338 -11.56 -0.28 -22.30
N ALA A 339 -11.28 0.13 -21.05
CA ALA A 339 -11.63 1.45 -20.53
C ALA A 339 -10.79 2.63 -21.09
N GLY A 340 -9.90 2.39 -22.06
CA GLY A 340 -9.07 3.43 -22.68
C GLY A 340 -7.77 3.80 -21.96
N LYS A 341 -7.45 3.15 -20.83
CA LYS A 341 -6.30 3.45 -19.96
C LYS A 341 -4.97 3.69 -20.69
N SER A 342 -4.48 2.70 -21.44
CA SER A 342 -3.17 2.78 -22.09
C SER A 342 -3.11 3.88 -23.15
N THR A 343 -4.25 4.27 -23.74
CA THR A 343 -4.31 5.37 -24.71
C THR A 343 -4.30 6.72 -23.99
N VAL A 344 -5.13 6.88 -22.95
CA VAL A 344 -5.15 8.07 -22.10
C VAL A 344 -3.79 8.29 -21.43
N ALA A 345 -3.19 7.25 -20.83
CA ALA A 345 -1.90 7.32 -20.15
C ALA A 345 -0.77 7.81 -21.06
N ARG A 346 -0.73 7.33 -22.31
CA ARG A 346 0.24 7.80 -23.32
C ARG A 346 0.03 9.27 -23.71
N GLN A 347 -1.22 9.74 -23.75
CA GLN A 347 -1.50 11.13 -24.10
C GLN A 347 -1.18 12.07 -22.94
N VAL A 348 -1.58 11.70 -21.72
CA VAL A 348 -1.22 12.39 -20.47
C VAL A 348 0.30 12.50 -20.34
N SER A 349 1.03 11.40 -20.55
CA SER A 349 2.49 11.40 -20.43
C SER A 349 3.17 12.34 -21.42
N ARG A 350 2.67 12.42 -22.67
CA ARG A 350 3.18 13.34 -23.69
C ARG A 350 2.89 14.80 -23.36
N ILE A 351 1.69 15.11 -22.87
CA ILE A 351 1.29 16.49 -22.56
C ILE A 351 2.03 17.03 -21.33
N LEU A 352 2.25 16.18 -20.32
CA LEU A 352 2.90 16.55 -19.06
C LEU A 352 4.42 16.33 -19.04
N ASP A 353 4.99 15.83 -20.13
CA ASP A 353 6.41 15.44 -20.22
C ASP A 353 6.82 14.50 -19.07
N LEU A 354 6.06 13.40 -18.96
CA LEU A 354 6.25 12.33 -17.98
C LEU A 354 6.65 11.03 -18.70
N LEU A 355 7.41 10.19 -18.01
CA LEU A 355 7.70 8.83 -18.45
C LEU A 355 6.40 8.01 -18.48
N TYR A 356 6.19 7.18 -19.49
CA TYR A 356 5.06 6.24 -19.53
C TYR A 356 5.55 4.81 -19.31
N LEU A 357 4.96 4.12 -18.33
CA LEU A 357 5.25 2.72 -18.04
C LEU A 357 4.06 1.82 -18.41
N ASP A 358 4.18 1.08 -19.51
CA ASP A 358 3.23 0.03 -19.89
C ASP A 358 3.44 -1.20 -19.00
N THR A 359 2.75 -1.25 -17.86
CA THR A 359 2.87 -2.39 -16.93
C THR A 359 2.37 -3.68 -17.57
N GLY A 360 1.39 -3.59 -18.47
CA GLY A 360 0.88 -4.74 -19.23
C GLY A 360 1.96 -5.38 -20.09
N ALA A 361 2.89 -4.61 -20.65
CA ALA A 361 4.04 -5.13 -21.38
C ALA A 361 4.99 -5.92 -20.48
N MET A 362 5.17 -5.51 -19.22
CA MET A 362 6.02 -6.22 -18.26
C MET A 362 5.44 -7.61 -17.92
N TYR A 363 4.13 -7.70 -17.68
CA TYR A 363 3.48 -9.00 -17.46
C TYR A 363 3.56 -9.92 -18.69
N ARG A 364 3.38 -9.36 -19.90
CA ARG A 364 3.57 -10.12 -21.15
C ARG A 364 5.02 -10.57 -21.35
N ALA A 365 6.00 -9.75 -20.93
CA ALA A 365 7.41 -10.09 -20.98
C ALA A 365 7.78 -11.28 -20.08
N VAL A 366 7.26 -11.32 -18.84
CA VAL A 366 7.42 -12.50 -17.98
C VAL A 366 6.71 -13.72 -18.57
N THR A 367 5.50 -13.55 -19.08
CA THR A 367 4.76 -14.65 -19.72
C THR A 367 5.54 -15.23 -20.90
N TRP A 368 6.11 -14.38 -21.75
CA TRP A 368 7.00 -14.80 -22.83
C TRP A 368 8.22 -15.56 -22.29
N LEU A 369 8.86 -15.07 -21.23
CA LEU A 369 10.04 -15.72 -20.64
C LEU A 369 9.69 -17.13 -20.11
N VAL A 370 8.55 -17.29 -19.42
CA VAL A 370 8.07 -18.60 -18.95
C VAL A 370 7.87 -19.55 -20.13
N LEU A 371 7.18 -19.11 -21.18
CA LEU A 371 6.94 -19.93 -22.38
C LEU A 371 8.25 -20.34 -23.07
N GLN A 372 9.21 -19.42 -23.22
CA GLN A 372 10.50 -19.71 -23.85
C GLN A 372 11.38 -20.66 -23.01
N SER A 373 11.26 -20.62 -21.69
CA SER A 373 12.02 -21.50 -20.79
C SER A 373 11.51 -22.94 -20.77
N GLY A 374 10.32 -23.20 -21.30
CA GLY A 374 9.66 -24.52 -21.24
C GLY A 374 9.18 -24.91 -19.84
N VAL A 375 9.19 -23.98 -18.87
CA VAL A 375 8.65 -24.20 -17.54
C VAL A 375 7.13 -24.39 -17.62
N SER A 376 6.63 -25.37 -16.88
CA SER A 376 5.18 -25.62 -16.77
C SER A 376 4.47 -24.39 -16.22
N LEU A 377 3.37 -23.98 -16.85
CA LEU A 377 2.58 -22.80 -16.43
C LEU A 377 1.98 -22.91 -15.03
N VAL A 378 1.95 -24.13 -14.47
CA VAL A 378 1.45 -24.43 -13.12
C VAL A 378 2.56 -24.68 -12.10
N ASP A 379 3.83 -24.67 -12.52
CA ASP A 379 4.97 -24.79 -11.59
C ASP A 379 5.32 -23.42 -11.02
N GLU A 380 4.57 -23.00 -10.00
CA GLU A 380 4.72 -21.68 -9.38
C GLU A 380 6.12 -21.47 -8.80
N ALA A 381 6.77 -22.52 -8.30
CA ALA A 381 8.11 -22.42 -7.71
C ALA A 381 9.17 -22.16 -8.79
N ALA A 382 9.13 -22.89 -9.91
CA ALA A 382 10.03 -22.65 -11.03
C ALA A 382 9.78 -21.27 -11.68
N ILE A 383 8.52 -20.85 -11.79
CA ILE A 383 8.17 -19.51 -12.30
C ILE A 383 8.66 -18.42 -11.34
N ALA A 384 8.54 -18.62 -10.02
CA ALA A 384 9.06 -17.70 -9.02
C ALA A 384 10.57 -17.51 -9.15
N GLU A 385 11.33 -18.60 -9.25
CA GLU A 385 12.78 -18.58 -9.44
C GLU A 385 13.15 -17.84 -10.74
N LEU A 386 12.52 -18.20 -11.86
CA LEU A 386 12.76 -17.58 -13.17
C LEU A 386 12.44 -16.08 -13.15
N THR A 387 11.33 -15.68 -12.53
CA THR A 387 10.91 -14.28 -12.49
C THR A 387 11.80 -13.45 -11.56
N SER A 388 12.33 -14.04 -10.48
CA SER A 388 13.25 -13.35 -9.56
C SER A 388 14.55 -12.90 -10.25
N GLN A 389 14.96 -13.61 -11.30
CA GLN A 389 16.15 -13.33 -12.09
C GLN A 389 15.86 -12.48 -13.34
N CYS A 390 14.58 -12.26 -13.67
CA CYS A 390 14.16 -11.52 -14.85
C CYS A 390 14.39 -10.02 -14.66
N ARG A 391 15.15 -9.39 -15.56
CA ARG A 391 15.27 -7.92 -15.63
C ARG A 391 14.56 -7.39 -16.87
N ILE A 392 13.54 -6.57 -16.64
CA ILE A 392 12.77 -5.94 -17.71
C ILE A 392 13.20 -4.48 -17.86
N ARG A 393 13.56 -4.07 -19.09
CA ARG A 393 13.76 -2.66 -19.43
C ARG A 393 12.74 -2.23 -20.47
N LEU A 394 12.13 -1.07 -20.23
CA LEU A 394 11.22 -0.41 -21.16
C LEU A 394 11.92 0.85 -21.64
N GLU A 395 12.19 0.93 -22.95
CA GLU A 395 12.91 2.06 -23.55
C GLU A 395 12.01 2.74 -24.59
N PRO A 396 11.99 4.08 -24.66
CA PRO A 396 11.32 4.78 -25.75
C PRO A 396 11.92 4.31 -27.07
N ASN A 397 11.08 3.93 -28.03
CA ASN A 397 11.54 3.56 -29.35
C ASN A 397 12.12 4.83 -30.03
N PRO A 398 13.42 4.90 -30.36
CA PRO A 398 13.96 6.07 -31.06
C PRO A 398 13.27 6.18 -32.42
N GLN A 399 12.41 7.19 -32.58
CA GLN A 399 11.94 7.57 -33.91
C GLN A 399 13.17 7.94 -34.75
N PRO A 400 13.27 7.50 -36.02
CA PRO A 400 14.31 7.99 -36.89
C PRO A 400 14.17 9.52 -37.01
N SER A 401 15.29 10.23 -36.88
CA SER A 401 15.40 11.65 -37.17
C SER A 401 14.69 12.00 -38.48
N SER A 402 14.03 13.17 -38.51
CA SER A 402 13.18 13.70 -39.59
C SER A 402 13.77 13.72 -41.00
N ASP A 403 15.04 13.33 -41.18
CA ASP A 403 15.75 13.35 -42.46
C ASP A 403 15.75 12.01 -43.22
N SER A 404 15.29 10.91 -42.61
CA SER A 404 15.46 9.56 -43.20
C SER A 404 14.21 8.93 -43.84
N VAL A 405 13.04 9.57 -43.78
CA VAL A 405 11.78 8.97 -44.29
C VAL A 405 11.31 9.72 -45.54
N LYS A 406 11.91 9.42 -46.70
CA LYS A 406 11.32 9.79 -48.00
C LYS A 406 10.88 8.62 -48.87
N HIS A 407 11.34 7.38 -48.66
CA HIS A 407 10.99 6.27 -49.55
C HIS A 407 10.87 4.90 -48.87
N GLN A 408 9.91 4.73 -47.97
CA GLN A 408 9.36 3.39 -47.69
C GLN A 408 7.83 3.44 -47.51
N PRO A 409 7.07 2.56 -48.18
CA PRO A 409 5.63 2.45 -47.97
C PRO A 409 5.35 1.96 -46.54
N GLN A 410 4.52 2.70 -45.83
CA GLN A 410 4.11 2.40 -44.45
C GLN A 410 3.32 1.08 -44.42
N SER A 411 3.87 0.08 -43.75
CA SER A 411 3.12 -1.11 -43.35
C SER A 411 2.19 -0.77 -42.16
N PRO A 412 1.04 -1.46 -41.98
CA PRO A 412 0.01 -1.08 -40.99
C PRO A 412 0.38 -1.35 -39.53
N GLN A 413 1.60 -1.81 -39.24
CA GLN A 413 2.08 -2.03 -37.88
C GLN A 413 2.68 -0.71 -37.37
N SER A 414 1.86 0.11 -36.73
CA SER A 414 2.35 1.30 -36.03
C SER A 414 3.54 0.92 -35.14
N PRO A 415 4.72 1.55 -35.26
CA PRO A 415 5.85 1.22 -34.41
C PRO A 415 5.43 1.44 -32.97
N THR A 416 5.49 0.37 -32.17
CA THR A 416 5.16 0.44 -30.76
C THR A 416 6.10 1.47 -30.12
N PRO A 417 5.56 2.45 -29.36
CA PRO A 417 6.35 3.59 -28.88
C PRO A 417 7.41 3.20 -27.85
N ILE A 418 7.41 1.95 -27.39
CA ILE A 418 8.32 1.42 -26.38
C ILE A 418 8.90 0.10 -26.89
N GLN A 419 10.22 -0.03 -26.80
CA GLN A 419 10.98 -1.28 -26.90
C GLN A 419 11.01 -1.98 -25.54
N VAL A 420 10.81 -3.29 -25.54
CA VAL A 420 10.76 -4.12 -24.34
C VAL A 420 11.91 -5.11 -24.37
N TRP A 421 12.74 -5.06 -23.35
CA TRP A 421 13.90 -5.94 -23.20
C TRP A 421 13.73 -6.85 -22.00
N VAL A 422 14.04 -8.14 -22.16
CA VAL A 422 14.14 -9.13 -21.08
C VAL A 422 15.55 -9.68 -21.06
N ASN A 423 16.28 -9.51 -19.96
CA ASN A 423 17.65 -10.02 -19.82
C ASN A 423 18.57 -9.64 -21.00
N ASN A 424 18.43 -8.41 -21.52
CA ASN A 424 19.12 -7.85 -22.69
C ASN A 424 18.71 -8.40 -24.07
N GLN A 425 17.63 -9.17 -24.16
CA GLN A 425 17.00 -9.56 -25.42
C GLN A 425 15.81 -8.66 -25.74
N ASP A 426 15.75 -8.10 -26.96
CA ASP A 426 14.58 -7.38 -27.44
C ASP A 426 13.45 -8.39 -27.70
N VAL A 427 12.34 -8.23 -26.97
CA VAL A 427 11.15 -9.07 -27.03
C VAL A 427 9.93 -8.30 -27.50
N THR A 428 10.11 -7.07 -27.99
CA THR A 428 9.03 -6.13 -28.33
C THR A 428 7.94 -6.78 -29.18
N GLN A 429 8.30 -7.47 -30.26
CA GLN A 429 7.31 -8.15 -31.09
C GLN A 429 6.83 -9.47 -30.49
N ALA A 430 7.73 -10.22 -29.84
CA ALA A 430 7.43 -11.56 -29.31
C ALA A 430 6.38 -11.55 -28.19
N ILE A 431 6.34 -10.50 -27.37
CA ILE A 431 5.35 -10.37 -26.27
C ILE A 431 3.93 -10.07 -26.77
N ARG A 432 3.73 -9.80 -28.06
CA ARG A 432 2.43 -9.42 -28.65
C ARG A 432 1.77 -10.58 -29.42
N THR A 433 2.37 -11.76 -29.37
CA THR A 433 1.81 -12.95 -30.00
C THR A 433 0.48 -13.37 -29.34
N PRO A 434 -0.41 -14.04 -30.08
CA PRO A 434 -1.64 -14.60 -29.52
C PRO A 434 -1.37 -15.57 -28.36
N GLU A 435 -0.30 -16.36 -28.45
CA GLU A 435 0.11 -17.32 -27.42
C GLU A 435 0.44 -16.64 -26.08
N VAL A 436 1.24 -15.56 -26.09
CA VAL A 436 1.52 -14.77 -24.89
C VAL A 436 0.24 -14.13 -24.35
N THR A 437 -0.60 -13.61 -25.24
CA THR A 437 -1.88 -12.97 -24.87
C THR A 437 -2.84 -13.95 -24.20
N ALA A 438 -2.86 -15.20 -24.63
CA ALA A 438 -3.70 -16.25 -24.04
C ALA A 438 -3.25 -16.62 -22.61
N ASN A 439 -1.94 -16.59 -22.33
CA ASN A 439 -1.38 -17.07 -21.07
C ASN A 439 -1.11 -15.97 -20.02
N VAL A 440 -1.06 -14.69 -20.42
CA VAL A 440 -0.68 -13.58 -19.52
C VAL A 440 -1.58 -13.46 -18.29
N SER A 441 -2.88 -13.76 -18.42
CA SER A 441 -3.80 -13.65 -17.29
C SER A 441 -3.50 -14.68 -16.20
N ALA A 442 -3.11 -15.91 -16.58
CA ALA A 442 -2.77 -16.97 -15.64
C ALA A 442 -1.42 -16.69 -14.95
N ILE A 443 -0.40 -16.31 -15.73
CA ILE A 443 0.93 -15.96 -15.19
C ILE A 443 0.86 -14.73 -14.28
N ALA A 444 0.13 -13.68 -14.68
CA ALA A 444 -0.06 -12.49 -13.85
C ALA A 444 -0.94 -12.72 -12.61
N ALA A 445 -1.61 -13.86 -12.49
CA ALA A 445 -2.37 -14.20 -11.29
C ALA A 445 -1.49 -14.80 -10.18
N GLN A 446 -0.27 -15.25 -10.51
CA GLN A 446 0.65 -15.86 -9.55
C GLN A 446 1.31 -14.83 -8.63
N VAL A 447 1.44 -15.18 -7.35
CA VAL A 447 1.96 -14.32 -6.27
C VAL A 447 3.37 -13.84 -6.59
N ALA A 448 4.28 -14.78 -6.84
CA ALA A 448 5.69 -14.48 -7.05
C ALA A 448 5.93 -13.58 -8.26
N VAL A 449 5.14 -13.74 -9.33
CA VAL A 449 5.22 -12.89 -10.52
C VAL A 449 4.83 -11.47 -10.20
N ARG A 450 3.70 -11.27 -9.50
CA ARG A 450 3.25 -9.94 -9.05
C ARG A 450 4.29 -9.28 -8.17
N GLU A 451 4.77 -9.97 -7.13
CA GLU A 451 5.75 -9.42 -6.19
C GLU A 451 7.05 -8.99 -6.89
N ALA A 452 7.56 -9.81 -7.81
CA ALA A 452 8.77 -9.49 -8.56
C ALA A 452 8.57 -8.29 -9.51
N LEU A 453 7.42 -8.22 -10.19
CA LEU A 453 7.12 -7.12 -11.12
C LEU A 453 6.80 -5.81 -10.40
N VAL A 454 6.07 -5.85 -9.29
CA VAL A 454 5.80 -4.67 -8.46
C VAL A 454 7.11 -4.04 -7.99
N LYS A 455 8.09 -4.84 -7.53
CA LYS A 455 9.42 -4.35 -7.15
C LYS A 455 10.11 -3.63 -8.31
N GLN A 456 10.05 -4.19 -9.53
CA GLN A 456 10.65 -3.54 -10.71
C GLN A 456 9.90 -2.27 -11.12
N GLN A 457 8.57 -2.27 -11.07
CA GLN A 457 7.74 -1.10 -11.35
C GLN A 457 8.01 0.04 -10.37
N GLN A 458 8.05 -0.27 -9.07
CA GLN A 458 8.40 0.67 -8.00
C GLN A 458 9.81 1.24 -8.17
N ALA A 459 10.80 0.40 -8.50
CA ALA A 459 12.15 0.85 -8.77
C ALA A 459 12.19 1.84 -9.94
N GLN A 460 11.46 1.56 -11.03
CA GLN A 460 11.39 2.42 -12.21
C GLN A 460 10.65 3.74 -11.96
N GLY A 461 9.61 3.74 -11.13
CA GLY A 461 8.88 4.96 -10.76
C GLY A 461 9.42 5.71 -9.54
N SER A 462 10.49 5.21 -8.90
CA SER A 462 11.02 5.80 -7.65
C SER A 462 11.39 7.28 -7.78
N LYS A 463 11.91 7.70 -8.95
CA LYS A 463 12.25 9.09 -9.30
C LYS A 463 11.05 9.99 -9.60
N GLY A 464 9.83 9.45 -9.53
CA GLY A 464 8.61 10.15 -9.91
C GLY A 464 8.58 10.53 -11.40
N GLY A 465 7.68 11.43 -11.75
CA GLY A 465 7.52 11.94 -13.11
C GLY A 465 7.09 10.87 -14.10
N ILE A 466 6.19 9.99 -13.67
CA ILE A 466 5.80 8.80 -14.40
C ILE A 466 4.28 8.63 -14.40
N VAL A 467 3.75 8.16 -15.51
CA VAL A 467 2.37 7.71 -15.69
C VAL A 467 2.38 6.22 -15.90
N LEU A 468 1.63 5.49 -15.09
CA LEU A 468 1.48 4.05 -15.19
C LEU A 468 0.02 3.72 -15.41
N ASP A 469 -0.25 2.75 -16.28
CA ASP A 469 -1.58 2.17 -16.40
C ASP A 469 -1.58 0.68 -16.03
N GLY A 470 -2.68 0.24 -15.42
CA GLY A 470 -2.81 -1.14 -14.96
C GLY A 470 -4.17 -1.43 -14.33
N ARG A 471 -4.19 -2.38 -13.39
CA ARG A 471 -5.40 -2.83 -12.69
C ARG A 471 -5.36 -2.55 -11.20
N ASP A 472 -4.15 -2.39 -10.68
CA ASP A 472 -3.77 -2.37 -9.28
C ASP A 472 -2.64 -1.37 -9.02
N ILE A 473 -2.43 -0.38 -9.89
CA ILE A 473 -1.35 0.60 -9.76
C ILE A 473 -1.56 1.43 -8.49
N GLY A 474 -2.70 2.08 -8.33
CA GLY A 474 -3.00 2.95 -7.20
C GLY A 474 -3.31 2.21 -5.90
N THR A 475 -3.53 0.89 -5.96
CA THR A 475 -3.81 0.06 -4.76
C THR A 475 -2.59 -0.72 -4.27
N HIS A 476 -1.75 -1.23 -5.17
CA HIS A 476 -0.64 -2.14 -4.83
C HIS A 476 0.73 -1.65 -5.33
N VAL A 477 0.82 -1.10 -6.55
CA VAL A 477 2.13 -0.71 -7.11
C VAL A 477 2.62 0.60 -6.51
N PHE A 478 1.81 1.65 -6.59
CA PHE A 478 2.05 2.99 -6.05
C PHE A 478 0.85 3.44 -5.21
N PRO A 479 0.65 2.84 -4.02
CA PRO A 479 -0.40 3.26 -3.08
C PRO A 479 -0.17 4.67 -2.53
N ASP A 480 1.01 5.26 -2.75
CA ASP A 480 1.34 6.63 -2.37
C ASP A 480 1.51 7.53 -3.61
N ALA A 481 0.96 7.14 -4.78
CA ALA A 481 0.90 8.01 -5.95
C ALA A 481 0.08 9.27 -5.64
N GLU A 482 0.60 10.42 -6.04
CA GLU A 482 0.00 11.73 -5.79
C GLU A 482 -1.30 11.93 -6.59
N LEU A 483 -1.45 11.27 -7.74
CA LEU A 483 -2.70 11.23 -8.50
C LEU A 483 -3.08 9.81 -8.89
N LYS A 484 -4.23 9.36 -8.42
CA LYS A 484 -4.81 8.07 -8.76
C LYS A 484 -6.12 8.27 -9.51
N ILE A 485 -6.21 7.70 -10.70
CA ILE A 485 -7.37 7.74 -11.58
C ILE A 485 -7.90 6.32 -11.74
N PHE A 486 -9.21 6.15 -11.60
CA PHE A 486 -9.89 4.89 -11.89
C PHE A 486 -10.85 5.10 -13.05
N LEU A 487 -10.46 4.65 -14.24
CA LEU A 487 -11.28 4.77 -15.44
C LEU A 487 -12.33 3.66 -15.47
N THR A 488 -13.59 4.02 -15.67
CA THR A 488 -14.69 3.07 -15.84
C THR A 488 -15.36 3.24 -17.20
N ALA A 489 -15.96 2.16 -17.70
CA ALA A 489 -16.82 2.15 -18.87
C ALA A 489 -17.73 0.92 -18.81
N THR A 490 -18.94 1.04 -19.33
CA THR A 490 -19.87 -0.09 -19.41
C THR A 490 -19.29 -1.24 -20.25
N PRO A 491 -19.57 -2.52 -19.93
CA PRO A 491 -19.12 -3.66 -20.73
C PRO A 491 -19.51 -3.52 -22.21
N ALA A 492 -20.72 -3.03 -22.49
CA ALA A 492 -21.22 -2.80 -23.84
C ALA A 492 -20.37 -1.78 -24.62
N GLU A 493 -20.02 -0.65 -24.02
CA GLU A 493 -19.16 0.35 -24.67
C GLU A 493 -17.75 -0.19 -24.91
N ARG A 494 -17.20 -0.96 -23.97
CA ARG A 494 -15.90 -1.59 -24.13
C ARG A 494 -15.89 -2.67 -25.21
N ALA A 495 -16.98 -3.43 -25.35
CA ALA A 495 -17.18 -4.38 -26.44
C ALA A 495 -17.26 -3.65 -27.80
N ARG A 496 -18.02 -2.55 -27.89
CA ARG A 496 -18.10 -1.70 -29.09
C ARG A 496 -16.73 -1.18 -29.53
N ARG A 497 -15.93 -0.64 -28.59
CA ARG A 497 -14.56 -0.16 -28.87
C ARG A 497 -13.68 -1.29 -29.39
N ARG A 498 -13.74 -2.46 -28.74
CA ARG A 498 -12.92 -3.62 -29.09
C ARG A 498 -13.30 -4.22 -30.45
N LEU A 499 -14.59 -4.21 -30.80
CA LEU A 499 -15.06 -4.63 -32.13
C LEU A 499 -14.45 -3.74 -33.22
N LYS A 500 -14.52 -2.41 -33.03
CA LYS A 500 -13.90 -1.45 -33.95
C LYS A 500 -12.39 -1.66 -34.12
N ASP A 501 -11.67 -1.96 -33.04
CA ASP A 501 -10.24 -2.28 -33.11
C ASP A 501 -9.96 -3.56 -33.92
N LEU A 502 -10.82 -4.58 -33.80
CA LEU A 502 -10.69 -5.85 -34.53
C LEU A 502 -11.01 -5.67 -36.02
N GLU A 503 -12.04 -4.91 -36.34
CA GLU A 503 -12.39 -4.54 -37.72
C GLU A 503 -11.23 -3.80 -38.40
N GLN A 504 -10.58 -2.87 -37.70
CA GLN A 504 -9.39 -2.16 -38.18
C GLN A 504 -8.18 -3.09 -38.40
N GLN A 505 -8.12 -4.22 -37.70
CA GLN A 505 -7.08 -5.24 -37.86
C GLN A 505 -7.43 -6.29 -38.93
N GLY A 506 -8.58 -6.14 -39.61
CA GLY A 506 -9.01 -7.03 -40.69
C GLY A 506 -9.77 -8.27 -40.25
N TYR A 507 -10.17 -8.36 -38.97
CA TYR A 507 -11.08 -9.40 -38.51
C TYR A 507 -12.52 -9.02 -38.89
N GLN A 508 -13.25 -9.95 -39.52
CA GLN A 508 -14.65 -9.81 -39.90
C GLN A 508 -15.52 -10.79 -39.10
N ASP A 509 -16.82 -10.52 -38.99
CA ASP A 509 -17.83 -11.41 -38.35
C ASP A 509 -17.63 -11.70 -36.85
N VAL A 510 -17.15 -10.72 -36.07
CA VAL A 510 -17.05 -10.86 -34.60
C VAL A 510 -18.38 -10.49 -33.94
N ASP A 511 -18.97 -11.42 -33.18
CA ASP A 511 -20.19 -11.16 -32.42
C ASP A 511 -19.93 -10.24 -31.21
N ILE A 512 -20.63 -9.11 -31.18
CA ILE A 512 -20.54 -8.13 -30.08
C ILE A 512 -21.05 -8.70 -28.75
N GLN A 513 -22.02 -9.62 -28.76
CA GLN A 513 -22.56 -10.23 -27.55
C GLN A 513 -21.55 -11.20 -26.92
N GLU A 514 -20.89 -12.03 -27.73
CA GLU A 514 -19.79 -12.89 -27.27
C GLU A 514 -18.62 -12.07 -26.73
N LEU A 515 -18.29 -10.96 -27.41
CA LEU A 515 -17.23 -10.06 -26.97
C LEU A 515 -17.56 -9.39 -25.63
N GLU A 516 -18.80 -8.95 -25.44
CA GLU A 516 -19.26 -8.40 -24.17
C GLU A 516 -19.22 -9.45 -23.05
N ALA A 517 -19.68 -10.67 -23.31
CA ALA A 517 -19.64 -11.78 -22.35
C ALA A 517 -18.19 -12.12 -21.94
N SER A 518 -17.27 -12.15 -22.90
CA SER A 518 -15.84 -12.34 -22.66
C SER A 518 -15.25 -11.24 -21.78
N ILE A 519 -15.61 -9.98 -22.04
CA ILE A 519 -15.20 -8.83 -21.22
C ILE A 519 -15.72 -8.96 -19.79
N ARG A 520 -17.00 -9.28 -19.60
CA ARG A 520 -17.60 -9.46 -18.27
C ARG A 520 -16.92 -10.59 -17.50
N HIS A 521 -16.66 -11.72 -18.16
CA HIS A 521 -15.95 -12.83 -17.56
C HIS A 521 -14.55 -12.42 -17.09
N ARG A 522 -13.83 -11.67 -17.93
CA ARG A 522 -12.49 -11.16 -17.60
C ARG A 522 -12.52 -10.18 -16.42
N ASP A 523 -13.47 -9.25 -16.39
CA ASP A 523 -13.60 -8.31 -15.27
C ASP A 523 -13.93 -9.01 -13.97
N HIS A 524 -14.79 -10.04 -14.01
CA HIS A 524 -15.05 -10.89 -12.86
C HIS A 524 -13.75 -11.57 -12.40
N GLN A 525 -13.01 -12.21 -13.32
CA GLN A 525 -11.72 -12.82 -12.99
C GLN A 525 -10.74 -11.81 -12.38
N ASP A 526 -10.66 -10.59 -12.91
CA ASP A 526 -9.73 -9.55 -12.44
C ASP A 526 -10.11 -8.96 -11.07
N SER A 527 -11.39 -8.78 -10.80
CA SER A 527 -11.91 -8.22 -9.54
C SER A 527 -11.95 -9.25 -8.40
N THR A 528 -12.03 -10.54 -8.74
CA THR A 528 -12.06 -11.66 -7.79
C THR A 528 -10.70 -12.35 -7.62
N ARG A 529 -9.62 -11.81 -8.21
CA ARG A 529 -8.28 -12.35 -7.96
C ARG A 529 -7.93 -12.25 -6.48
N LEU A 530 -7.19 -13.24 -6.02
CA LEU A 530 -6.72 -13.34 -4.65
C LEU A 530 -5.70 -12.25 -4.32
N ILE A 531 -4.81 -11.98 -5.27
CA ILE A 531 -3.75 -10.98 -5.13
C ILE A 531 -3.98 -9.85 -6.09
N ALA A 532 -3.93 -8.64 -5.52
CA ALA A 532 -4.10 -7.38 -6.21
C ALA A 532 -5.30 -7.39 -7.16
N PRO A 533 -6.52 -7.56 -6.61
CA PRO A 533 -7.75 -7.53 -7.38
C PRO A 533 -7.96 -6.14 -7.98
N LEU A 534 -8.62 -6.09 -9.14
CA LEU A 534 -9.07 -4.83 -9.74
C LEU A 534 -10.07 -4.16 -8.82
N ARG A 535 -9.62 -3.10 -8.14
CA ARG A 535 -10.43 -2.28 -7.22
C ARG A 535 -10.00 -0.82 -7.31
N LYS A 536 -10.95 0.08 -7.08
CA LYS A 536 -10.66 1.50 -6.94
C LYS A 536 -9.95 1.73 -5.61
N ALA A 537 -8.82 2.45 -5.62
CA ALA A 537 -8.18 2.91 -4.39
C ALA A 537 -9.08 3.94 -3.68
N ILE A 538 -9.01 4.05 -2.35
CA ILE A 538 -9.88 4.93 -1.54
C ILE A 538 -9.86 6.37 -2.06
N ASP A 539 -8.67 6.84 -2.38
CA ASP A 539 -8.35 8.20 -2.81
C ASP A 539 -8.26 8.34 -4.34
N ALA A 540 -8.64 7.30 -5.09
CA ALA A 540 -8.68 7.40 -6.55
C ALA A 540 -9.93 8.14 -7.04
N ILE A 541 -9.71 9.06 -7.98
CA ILE A 541 -10.76 9.80 -8.69
C ILE A 541 -11.32 8.90 -9.78
N GLU A 542 -12.62 8.64 -9.74
CA GLU A 542 -13.30 7.82 -10.74
C GLU A 542 -13.75 8.68 -11.93
N ILE A 543 -13.43 8.23 -13.15
CA ILE A 543 -13.87 8.89 -14.40
C ILE A 543 -14.58 7.86 -15.28
N GLN A 544 -15.89 8.04 -15.48
CA GLN A 544 -16.68 7.23 -16.40
C GLN A 544 -16.50 7.72 -17.85
N THR A 545 -16.00 6.85 -18.72
CA THR A 545 -15.54 7.22 -20.07
C THR A 545 -16.55 6.96 -21.18
N ASP A 546 -17.77 6.52 -20.89
CA ASP A 546 -18.75 6.10 -21.91
C ASP A 546 -19.12 7.20 -22.92
N ALA A 547 -19.21 8.45 -22.45
CA ALA A 547 -19.62 9.60 -23.26
C ALA A 547 -18.49 10.62 -23.47
N LEU A 548 -17.25 10.28 -23.10
CA LEU A 548 -16.12 11.18 -23.16
C LEU A 548 -15.18 10.75 -24.30
N THR A 549 -14.64 11.73 -25.02
CA THR A 549 -13.53 11.48 -25.95
C THR A 549 -12.24 11.20 -25.16
N ILE A 550 -11.23 10.63 -25.81
CA ILE A 550 -9.92 10.41 -25.18
C ILE A 550 -9.31 11.76 -24.79
N GLU A 551 -9.53 12.78 -25.60
CA GLU A 551 -9.10 14.16 -25.39
C GLU A 551 -9.74 14.76 -24.14
N ASP A 552 -11.05 14.58 -23.93
CA ASP A 552 -11.76 15.08 -22.73
C ASP A 552 -11.21 14.45 -21.45
N VAL A 553 -11.07 13.12 -21.44
CA VAL A 553 -10.52 12.39 -20.29
C VAL A 553 -9.08 12.82 -20.01
N THR A 554 -8.28 13.00 -21.06
CA THR A 554 -6.89 13.44 -20.94
C THR A 554 -6.80 14.86 -20.37
N ALA A 555 -7.62 15.79 -20.87
CA ALA A 555 -7.64 17.17 -20.40
C ALA A 555 -8.00 17.25 -18.91
N HIS A 556 -8.99 16.46 -18.48
CA HIS A 556 -9.39 16.39 -17.08
C HIS A 556 -8.25 15.87 -16.18
N ILE A 557 -7.55 14.80 -16.57
CA ILE A 557 -6.40 14.28 -15.79
C ILE A 557 -5.26 15.30 -15.73
N VAL A 558 -4.99 16.02 -16.83
CA VAL A 558 -3.97 17.08 -16.88
C VAL A 558 -4.32 18.25 -15.96
N GLU A 559 -5.60 18.63 -15.88
CA GLU A 559 -6.06 19.66 -14.95
C GLU A 559 -5.87 19.23 -13.50
N LEU A 560 -6.29 18.01 -13.15
CA LEU A 560 -6.09 17.43 -11.82
C LEU A 560 -4.60 17.40 -11.45
N TYR A 561 -3.73 17.02 -12.38
CA TYR A 561 -2.29 17.02 -12.14
C TYR A 561 -1.73 18.40 -11.82
N ARG A 562 -2.21 19.45 -12.50
CA ARG A 562 -1.77 20.83 -12.25
C ARG A 562 -2.25 21.40 -10.91
N GLN A 563 -3.27 20.79 -10.32
CA GLN A 563 -3.78 21.16 -8.99
C GLN A 563 -3.06 20.43 -7.85
N ILE A 564 -2.25 19.41 -8.15
CA ILE A 564 -1.43 18.74 -7.15
C ILE A 564 -0.49 19.80 -6.57
N PRO A 565 -0.51 20.04 -5.25
CA PRO A 565 0.49 20.88 -4.62
C PRO A 565 1.85 20.29 -4.98
N THR A 566 2.68 21.04 -5.68
CA THR A 566 4.10 20.70 -5.82
C THR A 566 4.63 20.64 -4.40
N GLY A 567 4.84 19.43 -3.89
CA GLY A 567 4.88 19.09 -2.46
C GLY A 567 6.06 19.64 -1.71
#